data_AF-A0A7S1HN27-F1
#
_entry.id   AF-A0A7S1HN27-F1
#
_cell.length_a   1.000
_cell.length_b   1.000
_cell.length_c   1.000
_cell.angle_alpha   90.00
_cell.angle_beta   90.00
_cell.angle_gamma   90.00
#
_symmetry.space_group_name_H-M   'P 1'
#
loop_
_entity.id
_entity.type
_entity.pdbx_description
1 polymer ?
#
loop_
_entity_poly.entity_id
_entity_poly.type
_entity_poly.pdbx_seq_one_letter_code
_entity_poly.pdbx_strand_id
1 'polypeptide(L)'
;SGGGTRVAAALHTVAEIRPLGVFSVEASESTQVQGAFNTITLKMLFTATVPVGSRLFVSDIPPNQSPSDTLFLSGSGKSHFSYSTDVLLPGSAFWYESGRTVLMTVVREIPPTQITIQFVLRNNAQAQTYPPLTVYVLDGVIVHGPSSPVVPTFNARTGVVFEHALLVEGTRSVGAVNPILAVFRANGPMPAGTVLHIAGLLGSETNSSAELELFGQQAATFGGRGVWDAAAGTLRLTVSGGSKIT
;
A
#
# COMPACT_ATOMS: atom_id res chain seq x y z
N SER A 1 44.44 59.81 26.27
CA SER A 1 43.06 59.73 25.73
C SER A 1 42.90 58.41 24.98
N GLY A 2 42.43 57.36 25.65
CA GLY A 2 42.18 56.05 25.02
C GLY A 2 40.71 55.91 24.60
N GLY A 3 40.46 55.57 23.33
CA GLY A 3 39.10 55.34 22.82
C GLY A 3 38.59 53.94 23.18
N GLY A 4 37.50 53.86 23.93
CA GLY A 4 36.84 52.61 24.29
C GLY A 4 35.60 52.33 23.44
N THR A 5 35.78 51.81 22.22
CA THR A 5 34.66 51.48 21.33
C THR A 5 33.85 50.30 21.89
N ARG A 6 32.72 50.59 22.53
CA ARG A 6 31.78 49.57 23.00
C ARG A 6 31.07 48.90 21.82
N VAL A 7 31.58 47.75 21.40
CA VAL A 7 30.85 46.84 20.49
C VAL A 7 29.62 46.32 21.24
N ALA A 8 28.43 46.75 20.80
CA ALA A 8 27.18 46.21 21.34
C ALA A 8 27.01 44.77 20.83
N ALA A 9 26.98 43.80 21.75
CA ALA A 9 26.69 42.42 21.40
C ALA A 9 25.23 42.32 20.92
N ALA A 10 25.04 42.06 19.62
CA ALA A 10 23.73 41.77 19.07
C ALA A 10 23.23 40.44 19.66
N LEU A 11 22.29 40.51 20.60
CA LEU A 11 21.57 39.36 21.11
C LEU A 11 20.81 38.73 19.94
N HIS A 12 21.34 37.61 19.44
CA HIS A 12 20.66 36.76 18.47
C HIS A 12 19.45 36.14 19.18
N THR A 13 18.28 36.77 19.08
CA THR A 13 17.03 36.25 19.62
C THR A 13 16.80 34.88 19.01
N VAL A 14 16.88 33.83 19.82
CA VAL A 14 16.54 32.46 19.39
C VAL A 14 15.08 32.50 18.97
N ALA A 15 14.83 32.21 17.69
CA ALA A 15 13.49 32.24 17.15
C ALA A 15 12.58 31.27 17.93
N GLU A 16 11.39 31.73 18.30
CA GLU A 16 10.39 30.90 18.96
C GLU A 16 10.04 29.73 18.03
N ILE A 17 10.40 28.51 18.41
CA ILE A 17 10.13 27.30 17.64
C ILE A 17 8.63 26.99 17.75
N ARG A 18 7.83 27.68 16.94
CA ARG A 18 6.43 27.38 16.72
C ARG A 18 6.35 26.12 15.86
N PRO A 19 5.68 25.04 16.28
CA PRO A 19 5.52 23.85 15.46
C PRO A 19 4.66 24.17 14.23
N LEU A 20 5.32 24.35 13.08
CA LEU A 20 4.65 24.51 11.78
C LEU A 20 4.27 23.13 11.22
N GLY A 21 2.97 22.94 11.00
CA GLY A 21 2.43 21.88 10.14
C GLY A 21 1.90 20.63 10.86
N VAL A 22 1.41 19.70 10.03
CA VAL A 22 0.97 18.32 10.31
C VAL A 22 0.53 18.03 11.75
N PHE A 23 -0.70 18.41 12.09
CA PHE A 23 -1.35 18.12 13.36
C PHE A 23 -1.67 16.63 13.54
N SER A 24 -2.07 15.96 12.45
CA SER A 24 -2.29 14.52 12.43
C SER A 24 -1.93 13.91 11.08
N VAL A 25 -1.51 12.64 11.13
CA VAL A 25 -1.37 11.76 9.97
C VAL A 25 -2.17 10.49 10.25
N GLU A 26 -3.11 10.18 9.37
CA GLU A 26 -3.65 8.83 9.23
C GLU A 26 -2.94 8.16 8.07
N ALA A 27 -2.48 6.93 8.27
CA ALA A 27 -1.94 6.11 7.20
C ALA A 27 -2.82 4.87 6.98
N SER A 28 -2.82 4.33 5.77
CA SER A 28 -3.41 3.02 5.47
C SER A 28 -2.76 2.35 4.27
N GLU A 29 -3.02 1.06 4.11
CA GLU A 29 -2.56 0.23 3.00
C GLU A 29 -3.74 -0.44 2.29
N SER A 30 -3.53 -0.78 1.01
CA SER A 30 -4.48 -1.51 0.18
C SER A 30 -4.45 -3.03 0.37
N THR A 31 -3.31 -3.60 0.78
CA THR A 31 -3.16 -5.06 0.97
C THR A 31 -2.00 -5.43 1.89
N GLN A 32 -2.22 -6.46 2.70
CA GLN A 32 -1.20 -7.07 3.57
C GLN A 32 -0.46 -8.24 2.93
N VAL A 33 -0.76 -8.59 1.67
CA VAL A 33 -0.17 -9.76 1.00
C VAL A 33 1.32 -9.53 0.70
N GLN A 34 2.15 -10.49 1.08
CA GLN A 34 3.60 -10.50 0.81
C GLN A 34 3.92 -10.44 -0.68
N GLY A 35 4.94 -9.66 -1.07
CA GLY A 35 5.39 -9.51 -2.45
C GLY A 35 4.41 -8.83 -3.42
N ALA A 36 3.21 -8.45 -2.97
CA ALA A 36 2.21 -7.74 -3.75
C ALA A 36 2.51 -6.23 -3.83
N PHE A 37 2.00 -5.56 -4.87
CA PHE A 37 1.96 -4.10 -4.90
C PHE A 37 0.90 -3.58 -3.93
N ASN A 38 1.26 -2.55 -3.17
CA ASN A 38 0.47 -2.00 -2.09
C ASN A 38 0.45 -0.46 -2.20
N THR A 39 -0.75 0.10 -2.38
CA THR A 39 -0.98 1.54 -2.33
C THR A 39 -0.99 2.01 -0.87
N ILE A 40 0.07 2.69 -0.47
CA ILE A 40 0.15 3.42 0.80
C ILE A 40 -0.62 4.72 0.64
N THR A 41 -1.59 4.97 1.51
CA THR A 41 -2.38 6.22 1.55
C THR A 41 -2.07 6.97 2.82
N LEU A 42 -1.80 8.28 2.71
CA LEU A 42 -1.58 9.18 3.84
C LEU A 42 -2.61 10.31 3.76
N LYS A 43 -3.43 10.47 4.80
CA LYS A 43 -4.22 11.68 5.04
C LYS A 43 -3.47 12.54 6.04
N MET A 44 -3.29 13.82 5.75
CA MET A 44 -2.49 14.74 6.57
C MET A 44 -3.31 16.01 6.81
N LEU A 45 -3.49 16.38 8.09
CA LEU A 45 -4.16 17.61 8.49
C LEU A 45 -3.14 18.69 8.85
N PHE A 46 -3.08 19.74 8.07
CA PHE A 46 -2.24 20.91 8.30
C PHE A 46 -3.03 21.98 9.05
N THR A 47 -2.54 22.41 10.22
CA THR A 47 -3.13 23.49 11.04
C THR A 47 -2.48 24.86 10.79
N ALA A 48 -1.38 24.90 10.05
CA ALA A 48 -0.67 26.09 9.63
C ALA A 48 -0.34 26.01 8.13
N THR A 49 -0.14 27.16 7.50
CA THR A 49 0.36 27.22 6.12
C THR A 49 1.76 26.63 6.02
N VAL A 50 2.00 25.76 5.04
CA VAL A 50 3.35 25.26 4.70
C VAL A 50 3.82 25.93 3.41
N PRO A 51 4.93 26.70 3.44
CA PRO A 51 5.39 27.47 2.29
C PRO A 51 6.08 26.62 1.23
N VAL A 52 6.32 27.22 0.07
CA VAL A 52 7.10 26.63 -1.03
C VAL A 52 8.56 26.50 -0.61
N GLY A 53 9.18 25.34 -0.91
CA GLY A 53 10.55 25.00 -0.51
C GLY A 53 10.64 24.12 0.74
N SER A 54 9.61 24.10 1.59
CA SER A 54 9.50 23.13 2.69
C SER A 54 9.65 21.68 2.21
N ARG A 55 10.30 20.83 2.99
CA ARG A 55 10.48 19.39 2.70
C ARG A 55 9.73 18.53 3.70
N LEU A 56 8.79 17.74 3.19
CA LEU A 56 8.02 16.74 3.92
C LEU A 56 8.72 15.38 3.78
N PHE A 57 9.00 14.73 4.90
CA PHE A 57 9.60 13.40 4.98
C PHE A 57 8.60 12.43 5.61
N VAL A 58 8.48 11.24 5.03
CA VAL A 58 7.74 10.11 5.60
C VAL A 58 8.75 8.97 5.77
N SER A 59 9.21 8.76 6.99
CA SER A 59 10.23 7.78 7.38
C SER A 59 9.62 6.59 8.11
N ASP A 60 10.46 5.59 8.41
CA ASP A 60 10.11 4.35 9.08
C ASP A 60 9.10 3.48 8.29
N ILE A 61 9.01 3.73 6.98
CA ILE A 61 8.19 2.94 6.06
C ILE A 61 8.68 1.48 6.08
N PRO A 62 7.76 0.50 6.07
CA PRO A 62 8.08 -0.91 5.89
C PRO A 62 9.19 -1.15 4.84
N PRO A 63 10.31 -1.84 5.16
CA PRO A 63 11.22 -2.33 4.13
C PRO A 63 10.44 -3.13 3.09
N ASN A 64 10.60 -2.71 1.85
CA ASN A 64 9.80 -3.13 0.71
C ASN A 64 10.74 -3.45 -0.46
N GLN A 65 10.18 -4.01 -1.53
CA GLN A 65 10.93 -4.44 -2.72
C GLN A 65 10.89 -3.40 -3.85
N SER A 66 10.63 -2.12 -3.53
CA SER A 66 10.72 -1.03 -4.51
C SER A 66 12.13 -0.45 -4.52
N PRO A 67 12.83 -0.41 -5.67
CA PRO A 67 14.13 0.21 -5.78
C PRO A 67 14.02 1.73 -5.55
N SER A 68 15.09 2.35 -5.05
CA SER A 68 15.16 3.82 -4.88
C SER A 68 14.97 4.57 -6.22
N ASP A 69 13.85 5.28 -6.37
CA ASP A 69 13.47 6.01 -7.59
C ASP A 69 12.39 7.08 -7.30
N THR A 70 11.92 7.76 -8.35
CA THR A 70 10.80 8.69 -8.34
C THR A 70 9.47 7.96 -8.16
N LEU A 71 8.75 8.28 -7.09
CA LEU A 71 7.36 7.84 -6.91
C LEU A 71 6.40 8.84 -7.54
N PHE A 72 5.44 8.35 -8.32
CA PHE A 72 4.29 9.12 -8.77
C PHE A 72 3.20 9.12 -7.69
N LEU A 73 2.68 10.31 -7.35
CA LEU A 73 1.67 10.50 -6.32
C LEU A 73 0.25 10.50 -6.91
N SER A 74 -0.70 9.91 -6.19
CA SER A 74 -2.15 10.09 -6.37
C SER A 74 -2.76 10.84 -5.17
N GLY A 75 -4.09 11.04 -5.18
CA GLY A 75 -4.81 11.77 -4.13
C GLY A 75 -4.96 13.28 -4.40
N SER A 76 -5.68 13.97 -3.51
CA SER A 76 -6.03 15.39 -3.62
C SER A 76 -4.86 16.35 -3.39
N GLY A 77 -3.89 15.96 -2.55
CA GLY A 77 -2.74 16.81 -2.19
C GLY A 77 -1.60 16.80 -3.20
N LYS A 78 -1.60 15.87 -4.18
CA LYS A 78 -0.40 15.54 -4.96
C LYS A 78 0.26 16.72 -5.66
N SER A 79 -0.52 17.68 -6.17
CA SER A 79 -0.04 18.82 -6.94
C SER A 79 0.70 19.87 -6.10
N HIS A 80 0.70 19.74 -4.77
CA HIS A 80 1.53 20.55 -3.88
C HIS A 80 2.98 20.04 -3.80
N PHE A 81 3.26 18.83 -4.26
CA PHE A 81 4.55 18.16 -4.08
C PHE A 81 5.27 17.85 -5.40
N SER A 82 6.59 17.94 -5.38
CA SER A 82 7.52 17.40 -6.38
C SER A 82 8.69 16.74 -5.65
N TYR A 83 9.43 15.84 -6.32
CA TYR A 83 10.63 15.24 -5.72
C TYR A 83 11.77 16.27 -5.52
N SER A 84 11.80 17.34 -6.30
CA SER A 84 12.76 18.46 -6.20
C SER A 84 12.12 19.82 -6.53
N THR A 85 12.77 20.90 -6.09
CA THR A 85 12.55 22.28 -6.60
C THR A 85 13.01 22.44 -8.04
N ASP A 86 14.12 21.79 -8.38
CA ASP A 86 14.91 22.09 -9.59
C ASP A 86 14.34 21.37 -10.82
N VAL A 87 13.59 20.29 -10.58
CA VAL A 87 12.79 19.59 -11.56
C VAL A 87 11.34 19.59 -11.08
N LEU A 88 10.55 20.51 -11.63
CA LEU A 88 9.13 20.62 -11.32
C LEU A 88 8.36 19.50 -12.05
N LEU A 89 8.14 18.39 -11.34
CA LEU A 89 7.29 17.29 -11.78
C LEU A 89 6.12 17.13 -10.77
N PRO A 90 5.07 17.97 -10.84
CA PRO A 90 4.04 18.03 -9.80
C PRO A 90 3.27 16.71 -9.65
N GLY A 91 3.07 16.27 -8.41
CA GLY A 91 2.59 14.93 -8.13
C GLY A 91 3.69 13.87 -8.14
N SER A 92 4.88 14.21 -7.64
CA SER A 92 5.99 13.26 -7.46
C SER A 92 6.67 13.38 -6.09
N ALA A 93 7.40 12.34 -5.73
CA ALA A 93 8.24 12.23 -4.54
C ALA A 93 9.50 11.40 -4.88
N PHE A 94 10.53 11.44 -4.03
CA PHE A 94 11.68 10.53 -4.14
C PHE A 94 11.59 9.43 -3.06
N TRP A 95 11.88 8.19 -3.42
CA TRP A 95 11.99 7.06 -2.48
C TRP A 95 13.45 6.72 -2.20
N TYR A 96 13.86 6.81 -0.94
CA TYR A 96 15.15 6.36 -0.44
C TYR A 96 14.98 5.00 0.25
N GLU A 97 15.27 3.92 -0.46
CA GLU A 97 15.14 2.53 0.03
C GLU A 97 16.02 2.26 1.26
N SER A 98 17.26 2.77 1.24
CA SER A 98 18.23 2.62 2.33
C SER A 98 17.85 3.39 3.60
N GLY A 99 17.21 4.56 3.46
CA GLY A 99 16.67 5.34 4.58
C GLY A 99 15.25 4.93 4.99
N ARG A 100 14.55 4.17 4.14
CA ARG A 100 13.12 3.87 4.22
C ARG A 100 12.25 5.14 4.29
N THR A 101 12.59 6.11 3.45
CA THR A 101 12.01 7.45 3.50
C THR A 101 11.46 7.88 2.14
N VAL A 102 10.21 8.36 2.11
CA VAL A 102 9.70 9.17 1.00
C VAL A 102 9.96 10.64 1.29
N LEU A 103 10.66 11.32 0.38
CA LEU A 103 10.89 12.77 0.40
C LEU A 103 9.97 13.46 -0.62
N MET A 104 9.27 14.49 -0.15
CA MET A 104 8.48 15.40 -0.96
C MET A 104 8.92 16.84 -0.70
N THR A 105 9.08 17.64 -1.75
CA THR A 105 9.34 19.07 -1.66
C THR A 105 8.07 19.84 -2.03
N VAL A 106 7.67 20.80 -1.22
CA VAL A 106 6.47 21.63 -1.43
C VAL A 106 6.75 22.62 -2.57
N VAL A 107 6.08 22.44 -3.70
CA VAL A 107 6.18 23.31 -4.89
C VAL A 107 4.98 24.25 -5.06
N ARG A 108 3.92 24.05 -4.26
CA ARG A 108 2.83 25.01 -4.07
C ARG A 108 2.43 25.03 -2.61
N GLU A 109 2.35 26.23 -2.04
CA GLU A 109 1.91 26.49 -0.67
C GLU A 109 0.67 25.65 -0.28
N ILE A 110 0.73 25.02 0.90
CA ILE A 110 -0.37 24.23 1.47
C ILE A 110 -1.03 25.08 2.56
N PRO A 111 -2.25 25.62 2.36
CA PRO A 111 -2.96 26.33 3.42
C PRO A 111 -3.42 25.36 4.52
N PRO A 112 -3.88 25.85 5.70
CA PRO A 112 -4.44 25.01 6.75
C PRO A 112 -5.64 24.19 6.22
N THR A 113 -5.43 22.90 5.97
CA THR A 113 -6.40 22.00 5.33
C THR A 113 -6.03 20.54 5.50
N GLN A 114 -6.96 19.64 5.19
CA GLN A 114 -6.67 18.21 5.06
C GLN A 114 -6.37 17.85 3.61
N ILE A 115 -5.24 17.19 3.36
CA ILE A 115 -4.92 16.63 2.04
C ILE A 115 -4.71 15.11 2.14
N THR A 116 -4.91 14.43 1.01
CA THR A 116 -4.59 13.01 0.86
C THR A 116 -3.56 12.83 -0.24
N ILE A 117 -2.51 12.07 0.03
CA ILE A 117 -1.56 11.58 -0.96
C ILE A 117 -1.53 10.05 -0.92
N GLN A 118 -1.18 9.42 -2.04
CA GLN A 118 -0.94 7.98 -2.09
C GLN A 118 0.19 7.66 -3.05
N PHE A 119 0.88 6.55 -2.82
CA PHE A 119 1.96 6.02 -3.66
C PHE A 119 2.00 4.50 -3.55
N VAL A 120 2.61 3.82 -4.53
CA VAL A 120 2.65 2.35 -4.58
C VAL A 120 4.06 1.86 -4.20
N LEU A 121 4.12 0.94 -3.24
CA LEU A 121 5.34 0.19 -2.89
C LEU A 121 5.07 -1.32 -3.02
N ARG A 122 6.12 -2.14 -3.11
CA ARG A 122 5.96 -3.60 -3.17
C ARG A 122 6.24 -4.24 -1.80
N ASN A 123 5.21 -4.81 -1.17
CA ASN A 123 5.32 -5.44 0.15
C ASN A 123 6.47 -6.45 0.23
N ASN A 124 7.10 -6.56 1.40
CA ASN A 124 8.17 -7.53 1.64
C ASN A 124 7.69 -8.98 1.38
N ALA A 125 8.61 -9.86 1.02
CA ALA A 125 8.35 -11.30 0.89
C ALA A 125 8.31 -12.03 2.25
N GLN A 126 8.72 -11.38 3.34
CA GLN A 126 8.68 -11.92 4.70
C GLN A 126 7.62 -11.24 5.57
N ALA A 127 7.07 -11.99 6.53
CA ALA A 127 6.18 -11.44 7.55
C ALA A 127 6.97 -10.61 8.55
N GLN A 128 6.53 -9.37 8.76
CA GLN A 128 7.21 -8.39 9.61
C GLN A 128 6.19 -7.49 10.30
N THR A 129 6.47 -7.17 11.56
CA THR A 129 5.82 -6.12 12.33
C THR A 129 6.66 -4.85 12.20
N TYR A 130 6.03 -3.70 11.95
CA TYR A 130 6.74 -2.45 11.68
C TYR A 130 6.47 -1.39 12.77
N PRO A 131 7.39 -0.42 12.96
CA PRO A 131 7.15 0.75 13.80
C PRO A 131 6.03 1.65 13.22
N PRO A 132 5.50 2.60 14.02
CA PRO A 132 4.72 3.71 13.49
C PRO A 132 5.52 4.50 12.43
N LEU A 133 4.83 5.03 11.41
CA LEU A 133 5.46 5.96 10.46
C LEU A 133 5.80 7.29 11.15
N THR A 134 7.01 7.79 10.90
CA THR A 134 7.43 9.12 11.35
C THR A 134 7.24 10.13 10.21
N VAL A 135 6.44 11.17 10.44
CA VAL A 135 6.25 12.27 9.47
C VAL A 135 6.75 13.58 10.07
N TYR A 136 7.54 14.34 9.29
CA TYR A 136 8.04 15.64 9.69
C TYR A 136 8.24 16.58 8.49
N VAL A 137 8.15 17.89 8.75
CA VAL A 137 8.42 18.96 7.78
C VAL A 137 9.68 19.72 8.20
N LEU A 138 10.55 20.03 7.24
CA LEU A 138 11.69 20.93 7.40
C LEU A 138 11.48 22.18 6.55
N ASP A 139 11.55 23.36 7.15
CA ASP A 139 11.34 24.64 6.46
C ASP A 139 12.53 25.58 6.64
N GLY A 140 13.66 25.21 6.02
CA GLY A 140 14.95 25.91 6.15
C GLY A 140 15.64 25.80 7.52
N VAL A 141 14.87 25.63 8.60
CA VAL A 141 15.31 25.49 10.00
C VAL A 141 14.56 24.30 10.66
N ILE A 142 15.14 23.75 11.72
CA ILE A 142 14.68 22.56 12.50
C ILE A 142 14.27 22.99 13.92
N VAL A 143 13.32 22.36 14.64
CA VAL A 143 12.57 21.07 14.46
C VAL A 143 11.06 21.31 14.80
N HIS A 144 10.10 20.40 15.08
CA HIS A 144 10.04 18.98 15.50
C HIS A 144 8.63 18.37 15.20
N GLY A 145 8.49 17.04 15.22
CA GLY A 145 7.18 16.35 15.41
C GLY A 145 6.74 16.29 16.90
N PRO A 146 5.63 15.61 17.28
CA PRO A 146 5.02 14.48 16.56
C PRO A 146 3.52 14.65 16.20
N SER A 147 3.14 14.18 15.01
CA SER A 147 1.75 13.78 14.74
C SER A 147 1.45 12.47 15.46
N SER A 148 0.50 12.45 16.40
CA SER A 148 0.15 11.23 17.14
C SER A 148 -0.30 10.12 16.17
N PRO A 149 0.35 8.93 16.17
CA PRO A 149 0.12 7.96 15.11
C PRO A 149 -1.16 7.18 15.36
N VAL A 150 -2.17 7.42 14.53
CA VAL A 150 -3.20 6.41 14.23
C VAL A 150 -2.50 5.34 13.39
N VAL A 151 -1.88 4.36 14.06
CA VAL A 151 -1.09 3.31 13.44
C VAL A 151 -2.00 2.38 12.64
N PRO A 152 -2.00 2.40 11.28
CA PRO A 152 -2.23 1.15 10.58
C PRO A 152 -1.11 0.22 11.02
N THR A 153 -1.45 -0.95 11.55
CA THR A 153 -0.46 -2.02 11.60
C THR A 153 -0.29 -2.54 10.18
N PHE A 154 0.52 -1.81 9.39
CA PHE A 154 1.28 -2.42 8.31
C PHE A 154 1.82 -3.74 8.88
N ASN A 155 1.50 -4.85 8.22
CA ASN A 155 1.84 -6.18 8.69
C ASN A 155 1.77 -7.09 7.47
N ALA A 156 2.92 -7.52 6.94
CA ALA A 156 2.95 -8.37 5.75
C ALA A 156 2.47 -9.79 6.13
N ARG A 157 1.16 -10.05 6.05
CA ARG A 157 0.57 -11.34 6.42
C ARG A 157 1.01 -12.42 5.44
N THR A 158 1.24 -13.61 5.99
CA THR A 158 1.71 -14.77 5.23
C THR A 158 0.61 -15.30 4.31
N GLY A 159 0.80 -15.08 3.01
CA GLY A 159 -0.08 -15.59 1.95
C GLY A 159 -1.38 -14.81 1.70
N VAL A 160 -2.01 -15.15 0.59
CA VAL A 160 -3.41 -14.80 0.32
C VAL A 160 -4.30 -15.69 1.19
N VAL A 161 -5.33 -15.10 1.79
CA VAL A 161 -6.33 -15.82 2.59
C VAL A 161 -7.70 -15.61 1.96
N PHE A 162 -8.50 -16.67 1.90
CA PHE A 162 -9.90 -16.57 1.51
C PHE A 162 -10.73 -16.09 2.71
N GLU A 163 -11.29 -14.89 2.58
CA GLU A 163 -12.21 -14.30 3.57
C GLU A 163 -13.57 -15.01 3.55
N HIS A 164 -13.97 -15.52 2.37
CA HIS A 164 -15.14 -16.37 2.19
C HIS A 164 -14.79 -17.54 1.27
N ALA A 165 -15.32 -18.71 1.59
CA ALA A 165 -15.36 -19.89 0.74
C ALA A 165 -16.74 -20.56 0.92
N LEU A 166 -17.44 -20.80 -0.19
CA LEU A 166 -18.73 -21.47 -0.22
C LEU A 166 -18.77 -22.43 -1.40
N LEU A 167 -19.31 -23.62 -1.18
CA LEU A 167 -19.59 -24.60 -2.22
C LEU A 167 -21.10 -24.85 -2.26
N VAL A 168 -21.71 -24.83 -3.44
CA VAL A 168 -23.15 -25.00 -3.64
C VAL A 168 -23.40 -26.02 -4.75
N GLU A 169 -24.28 -26.98 -4.48
CA GLU A 169 -24.79 -27.94 -5.46
C GLU A 169 -25.99 -27.35 -6.23
N GLY A 170 -26.08 -27.61 -7.53
CA GLY A 170 -27.22 -27.19 -8.35
C GLY A 170 -28.45 -28.10 -8.24
N THR A 171 -28.28 -29.36 -7.83
CA THR A 171 -29.38 -30.30 -7.63
C THR A 171 -29.04 -31.40 -6.62
N ARG A 172 -30.08 -32.00 -6.03
CA ARG A 172 -30.01 -33.17 -5.13
C ARG A 172 -30.61 -34.44 -5.74
N SER A 173 -31.04 -34.39 -6.99
CA SER A 173 -31.65 -35.54 -7.68
C SER A 173 -30.58 -36.58 -8.05
N VAL A 174 -30.74 -37.81 -7.55
CA VAL A 174 -29.86 -38.94 -7.89
C VAL A 174 -29.85 -39.17 -9.40
N GLY A 175 -28.66 -39.31 -9.99
CA GLY A 175 -28.48 -39.51 -11.44
C GLY A 175 -28.68 -38.26 -12.30
N ALA A 176 -28.92 -37.08 -11.72
CA ALA A 176 -28.93 -35.82 -12.45
C ALA A 176 -27.53 -35.18 -12.46
N VAL A 177 -27.19 -34.50 -13.57
CA VAL A 177 -25.96 -33.70 -13.65
C VAL A 177 -26.01 -32.58 -12.61
N ASN A 178 -25.05 -32.58 -11.68
CA ASN A 178 -25.00 -31.64 -10.57
C ASN A 178 -23.89 -30.60 -10.78
N PRO A 179 -24.20 -29.37 -11.25
CA PRO A 179 -23.20 -28.33 -11.38
C PRO A 179 -22.79 -27.81 -9.99
N ILE A 180 -21.49 -27.87 -9.70
CA ILE A 180 -20.93 -27.37 -8.44
C ILE A 180 -20.49 -25.92 -8.63
N LEU A 181 -21.19 -24.99 -7.97
CA LEU A 181 -20.81 -23.58 -7.88
C LEU A 181 -19.86 -23.40 -6.69
N ALA A 182 -18.63 -22.99 -6.98
CA ALA A 182 -17.63 -22.68 -5.96
C ALA A 182 -17.39 -21.15 -5.92
N VAL A 183 -17.63 -20.53 -4.78
CA VAL A 183 -17.52 -19.08 -4.56
C VAL A 183 -16.42 -18.80 -3.56
N PHE A 184 -15.42 -18.03 -3.95
CA PHE A 184 -14.26 -17.68 -3.11
C PHE A 184 -13.97 -16.19 -3.21
N ARG A 185 -13.71 -15.54 -2.07
CA ARG A 185 -13.34 -14.11 -2.01
C ARG A 185 -12.00 -13.95 -1.30
N ALA A 186 -11.01 -13.43 -2.00
CA ALA A 186 -9.64 -13.29 -1.50
C ALA A 186 -9.39 -11.93 -0.81
N ASN A 187 -8.57 -11.94 0.24
CA ASN A 187 -8.16 -10.72 0.95
C ASN A 187 -7.29 -9.76 0.11
N GLY A 188 -6.71 -10.24 -0.99
CA GLY A 188 -5.88 -9.45 -1.90
C GLY A 188 -5.90 -9.99 -3.34
N PRO A 189 -5.16 -9.36 -4.26
CA PRO A 189 -4.89 -9.93 -5.57
C PRO A 189 -4.07 -11.22 -5.43
N MET A 190 -4.38 -12.23 -6.24
CA MET A 190 -3.59 -13.46 -6.30
C MET A 190 -2.49 -13.34 -7.35
N PRO A 191 -1.21 -13.61 -7.03
CA PRO A 191 -0.15 -13.69 -8.03
C PRO A 191 -0.46 -14.75 -9.10
N ALA A 192 -0.08 -14.49 -10.35
CA ALA A 192 -0.11 -15.52 -11.39
C ALA A 192 0.75 -16.72 -11.00
N GLY A 193 0.27 -17.93 -11.32
CA GLY A 193 0.86 -19.19 -10.84
C GLY A 193 0.41 -19.64 -9.44
N THR A 194 -0.39 -18.84 -8.71
CA THR A 194 -1.03 -19.31 -7.48
C THR A 194 -1.99 -20.47 -7.81
N VAL A 195 -1.87 -21.59 -7.10
CA VAL A 195 -2.72 -22.77 -7.31
C VAL A 195 -3.71 -22.92 -6.14
N LEU A 196 -5.00 -22.74 -6.43
CA LEU A 196 -6.09 -23.08 -5.51
C LEU A 196 -6.38 -24.58 -5.60
N HIS A 197 -6.37 -25.27 -4.47
CA HIS A 197 -6.79 -26.67 -4.36
C HIS A 197 -8.17 -26.73 -3.68
N ILE A 198 -9.17 -27.24 -4.40
CA ILE A 198 -10.50 -27.56 -3.89
C ILE A 198 -10.55 -29.08 -3.71
N ALA A 199 -10.91 -29.58 -2.53
CA ALA A 199 -10.84 -31.00 -2.19
C ALA A 199 -12.13 -31.47 -1.49
N GLY A 200 -12.31 -32.79 -1.43
CA GLY A 200 -13.51 -33.42 -0.84
C GLY A 200 -14.66 -33.63 -1.82
N LEU A 201 -14.42 -33.46 -3.12
CA LEU A 201 -15.40 -33.62 -4.21
C LEU A 201 -15.54 -35.10 -4.65
N LEU A 202 -15.40 -36.03 -3.70
CA LEU A 202 -15.45 -37.47 -3.95
C LEU A 202 -16.84 -37.94 -4.36
N GLY A 203 -16.91 -39.02 -5.14
CA GLY A 203 -18.17 -39.60 -5.63
C GLY A 203 -18.75 -38.92 -6.88
N SER A 204 -18.04 -37.95 -7.48
CA SER A 204 -18.40 -37.40 -8.79
C SER A 204 -18.14 -38.42 -9.91
N GLU A 205 -19.12 -38.59 -10.80
CA GLU A 205 -19.00 -39.41 -12.03
C GLU A 205 -18.20 -38.71 -13.14
N THR A 206 -17.70 -37.49 -12.90
CA THR A 206 -16.88 -36.75 -13.88
C THR A 206 -15.49 -37.38 -13.97
N ASN A 207 -15.12 -37.92 -15.14
CA ASN A 207 -13.77 -38.46 -15.39
C ASN A 207 -12.68 -37.40 -15.16
N SER A 208 -11.53 -37.82 -14.59
CA SER A 208 -10.35 -36.96 -14.41
C SER A 208 -9.92 -36.29 -15.72
N SER A 209 -9.53 -35.02 -15.66
CA SER A 209 -9.12 -34.23 -16.83
C SER A 209 -8.08 -33.18 -16.45
N ALA A 210 -7.07 -32.98 -17.30
CA ALA A 210 -6.15 -31.85 -17.17
C ALA A 210 -6.78 -30.50 -17.57
N GLU A 211 -7.93 -30.55 -18.25
CA GLU A 211 -8.58 -29.39 -18.88
C GLU A 211 -10.10 -29.40 -18.63
N LEU A 212 -10.53 -29.56 -17.38
CA LEU A 212 -11.95 -29.39 -17.03
C LEU A 212 -12.35 -27.92 -17.27
N GLU A 213 -13.33 -27.69 -18.13
CA GLU A 213 -13.82 -26.34 -18.47
C GLU A 213 -14.46 -25.66 -17.25
N LEU A 214 -14.15 -24.37 -17.07
CA LEU A 214 -14.67 -23.54 -15.98
C LEU A 214 -15.70 -22.54 -16.52
N PHE A 215 -16.84 -22.45 -15.84
CA PHE A 215 -17.91 -21.52 -16.18
C PHE A 215 -18.00 -20.36 -15.18
N GLY A 216 -18.59 -19.24 -15.60
CA GLY A 216 -18.81 -18.06 -14.76
C GLY A 216 -17.75 -16.96 -14.91
N GLN A 217 -18.04 -15.79 -14.34
CA GLN A 217 -17.32 -14.52 -14.62
C GLN A 217 -15.81 -14.57 -14.34
N GLN A 218 -15.38 -15.34 -13.34
CA GLN A 218 -13.97 -15.44 -12.91
C GLN A 218 -13.20 -16.60 -13.57
N ALA A 219 -13.83 -17.37 -14.48
CA ALA A 219 -13.17 -18.49 -15.17
C ALA A 219 -11.88 -18.05 -15.90
N ALA A 220 -11.91 -16.88 -16.55
CA ALA A 220 -10.75 -16.32 -17.26
C ALA A 220 -9.54 -16.06 -16.34
N THR A 221 -9.76 -15.74 -15.07
CA THR A 221 -8.71 -15.56 -14.03
C THR A 221 -7.94 -16.85 -13.73
N PHE A 222 -8.50 -18.01 -14.12
CA PHE A 222 -7.85 -19.32 -14.07
C PHE A 222 -7.56 -19.89 -15.47
N GLY A 223 -7.62 -19.07 -16.52
CA GLY A 223 -7.43 -19.51 -17.92
C GLY A 223 -8.59 -20.32 -18.50
N GLY A 224 -9.76 -20.32 -17.84
CA GLY A 224 -10.96 -21.05 -18.27
C GLY A 224 -10.93 -22.56 -18.02
N ARG A 225 -9.87 -23.09 -17.38
CA ARG A 225 -9.62 -24.53 -17.23
C ARG A 225 -9.08 -24.87 -15.84
N GLY A 226 -9.43 -26.06 -15.34
CA GLY A 226 -8.89 -26.63 -14.10
C GLY A 226 -8.42 -28.08 -14.28
N VAL A 227 -7.47 -28.51 -13.45
CA VAL A 227 -7.04 -29.91 -13.40
C VAL A 227 -7.92 -30.64 -12.38
N TRP A 228 -8.73 -31.57 -12.86
CA TRP A 228 -9.65 -32.39 -12.08
C TRP A 228 -9.12 -33.82 -11.92
N ASP A 229 -9.05 -34.28 -10.67
CA ASP A 229 -8.75 -35.67 -10.30
C ASP A 229 -9.96 -36.26 -9.56
N ALA A 230 -10.66 -37.16 -10.24
CA ALA A 230 -11.84 -37.85 -9.74
C ALA A 230 -11.52 -38.89 -8.65
N ALA A 231 -10.34 -39.50 -8.69
CA ALA A 231 -9.92 -40.51 -7.71
C ALA A 231 -9.51 -39.85 -6.39
N ALA A 232 -8.86 -38.68 -6.45
CA ALA A 232 -8.58 -37.86 -5.28
C ALA A 232 -9.78 -37.01 -4.82
N GLY A 233 -10.76 -36.77 -5.69
CA GLY A 233 -11.86 -35.84 -5.45
C GLY A 233 -11.37 -34.39 -5.32
N THR A 234 -10.43 -33.98 -6.19
CA THR A 234 -9.79 -32.64 -6.11
C THR A 234 -9.79 -31.89 -7.44
N LEU A 235 -10.10 -30.60 -7.38
CA LEU A 235 -10.02 -29.65 -8.49
C LEU A 235 -8.93 -28.62 -8.18
N ARG A 236 -7.94 -28.49 -9.08
CA ARG A 236 -6.81 -27.56 -8.97
C ARG A 236 -6.97 -26.46 -10.00
N LEU A 237 -7.05 -25.21 -9.55
CA LEU A 237 -7.20 -24.03 -10.40
C LEU A 237 -5.94 -23.16 -10.31
N THR A 238 -5.30 -22.85 -11.43
CA THR A 238 -4.07 -22.04 -11.47
C THR A 238 -4.37 -20.64 -11.97
N VAL A 239 -4.03 -19.62 -11.18
CA VAL A 239 -4.26 -18.21 -11.54
C VAL A 239 -3.43 -17.82 -12.76
N SER A 240 -4.09 -17.46 -13.86
CA SER A 240 -3.47 -17.16 -15.15
C SER A 240 -2.95 -15.72 -15.25
N GLY A 241 -3.62 -14.78 -14.59
CA GLY A 241 -3.29 -13.36 -14.54
C GLY A 241 -3.44 -12.80 -13.12
N GLY A 242 -2.61 -11.82 -12.76
CA GLY A 242 -2.49 -11.29 -11.39
C GLY A 242 -3.69 -10.45 -10.91
N SER A 243 -4.86 -11.07 -10.79
CA SER A 243 -6.13 -10.41 -10.52
C SER A 243 -6.63 -10.64 -9.08
N LYS A 244 -7.50 -9.75 -8.60
CA LYS A 244 -8.29 -9.99 -7.39
C LYS A 244 -9.55 -10.77 -7.73
N ILE A 245 -9.77 -11.90 -7.06
CA ILE A 245 -11.04 -12.62 -7.11
C ILE A 245 -11.98 -12.02 -6.06
N THR A 246 -13.19 -11.68 -6.52
CA THR A 246 -14.19 -10.87 -5.82
C THR A 246 -15.48 -11.65 -5.62
#